data_AF-A0A538GRF8-F1
#
_entry.id   AF-A0A538GRF8-F1
#
_cell.length_a   1.000
_cell.length_b   1.000
_cell.length_c   1.000
_cell.angle_alpha   90.00
_cell.angle_beta   90.00
_cell.angle_gamma   90.00
#
_symmetry.space_group_name_H-M   'P 1'
#
loop_
_entity.id
_entity.type
_entity.pdbx_description
1 polymer ?
#
loop_
_entity_poly.entity_id
_entity_poly.type
_entity_poly.pdbx_seq_one_letter_code
_entity_poly.pdbx_strand_id
1 'polypeptide(L)'
;MGGAPRPARVPRNRRVVRLRVAALYDVHGNLPALEAVLADVRSERPDVLLFGGDIVSGPLPKQTLELVRSLEGAVFIRGNADVLSTPRPNPEIDAGVRWVEAQLGEGEIRWLSELPFSWSADDALYVHANPRDIEAPFHEWTPEDELREWGQDVAETSIVTGHVHMQWDRTVDGKRWIGAGSVGMPYEETPGAYWALLDDGRLDFRRTDYDLESAAAVVLASGHPQADEFASENVLRVPSRAEARAAFGF
;
A
#
# COMPACT_ATOMS: atom_id res chain seq x y z
N MET A 1 -24.25 -21.39 -59.37
CA MET A 1 -24.46 -21.69 -57.94
C MET A 1 -23.11 -22.05 -57.34
N GLY A 2 -22.67 -21.36 -56.28
CA GLY A 2 -21.39 -21.63 -55.63
C GLY A 2 -20.90 -20.45 -54.79
N GLY A 3 -21.64 -20.12 -53.73
CA GLY A 3 -21.21 -19.12 -52.74
C GLY A 3 -20.23 -19.74 -51.75
N ALA A 4 -19.08 -19.10 -51.55
CA ALA A 4 -18.08 -19.53 -50.58
C ALA A 4 -18.64 -19.48 -49.14
N PRO A 5 -18.29 -20.44 -48.26
CA PRO A 5 -18.81 -20.48 -46.91
C PRO A 5 -18.20 -19.35 -46.07
N ARG A 6 -19.06 -18.62 -45.34
CA ARG A 6 -18.62 -17.64 -44.34
C ARG A 6 -17.93 -18.36 -43.17
N PRO A 7 -16.83 -17.83 -42.62
CA PRO A 7 -16.21 -18.43 -41.44
C PRO A 7 -17.17 -18.31 -40.25
N ALA A 8 -17.32 -19.42 -39.52
CA ALA A 8 -18.12 -19.47 -38.31
C ALA A 8 -17.54 -18.52 -37.25
N ARG A 9 -18.35 -17.60 -36.74
CA ARG A 9 -18.02 -16.81 -35.55
C ARG A 9 -18.02 -17.73 -34.35
N VAL A 10 -16.84 -17.99 -33.79
CA VAL A 10 -16.69 -18.61 -32.47
C VAL A 10 -17.22 -17.62 -31.43
N PRO A 11 -18.12 -18.01 -30.51
CA PRO A 11 -18.55 -17.12 -29.45
C PRO A 11 -17.38 -16.89 -28.50
N ARG A 12 -16.86 -15.66 -28.47
CA ARG A 12 -15.95 -15.19 -27.42
C ARG A 12 -16.77 -15.02 -26.15
N ASN A 13 -16.89 -16.09 -25.37
CA ASN A 13 -17.43 -15.99 -24.02
C ASN A 13 -16.68 -16.94 -23.07
N ARG A 14 -15.37 -16.77 -22.97
CA ARG A 14 -14.67 -17.09 -21.72
C ARG A 14 -14.80 -15.84 -20.87
N ARG A 15 -15.57 -15.91 -19.78
CA ARG A 15 -15.40 -14.96 -18.68
C ARG A 15 -13.93 -15.04 -18.29
N VAL A 16 -13.18 -13.96 -18.54
CA VAL A 16 -11.87 -13.80 -17.93
C VAL A 16 -12.19 -13.63 -16.45
N VAL A 17 -11.88 -14.65 -15.65
CA VAL A 17 -12.00 -14.53 -14.20
C VAL A 17 -10.85 -13.62 -13.79
N ARG A 18 -11.18 -12.39 -13.40
CA ARG A 18 -10.21 -11.46 -12.84
C ARG A 18 -9.93 -11.82 -11.39
N LEU A 19 -8.71 -11.56 -10.95
CA LEU A 19 -8.25 -11.78 -9.60
C LEU A 19 -8.90 -10.78 -8.65
N ARG A 20 -9.27 -11.28 -7.48
CA ARG A 20 -9.67 -10.48 -6.34
C ARG A 20 -8.46 -10.19 -5.45
N VAL A 21 -8.03 -8.95 -5.41
CA VAL A 21 -6.79 -8.53 -4.74
C VAL A 21 -7.12 -7.70 -3.51
N ALA A 22 -6.69 -8.16 -2.33
CA ALA A 22 -6.63 -7.34 -1.14
C ALA A 22 -5.26 -6.64 -1.11
N ALA A 23 -5.28 -5.32 -1.24
CA ALA A 23 -4.09 -4.49 -1.39
C ALA A 23 -3.86 -3.67 -0.11
N LEU A 24 -2.79 -4.00 0.61
CA LEU A 24 -2.39 -3.41 1.88
C LEU A 24 -1.11 -2.60 1.67
N TYR A 25 -1.17 -1.30 1.92
CA TYR A 25 -0.04 -0.39 1.75
C TYR A 25 0.35 0.22 3.10
N ASP A 26 1.60 0.67 3.22
CA ASP A 26 2.06 1.56 4.28
C ASP A 26 1.75 0.98 5.67
N VAL A 27 2.22 -0.24 5.94
CA VAL A 27 2.01 -0.94 7.23
C VAL A 27 2.87 -0.31 8.34
N HIS A 28 4.05 0.22 8.00
CA HIS A 28 4.93 0.97 8.91
C HIS A 28 5.18 0.27 10.25
N GLY A 29 5.34 -1.05 10.26
CA GLY A 29 5.58 -1.80 11.49
C GLY A 29 4.46 -1.66 12.54
N ASN A 30 3.25 -1.25 12.15
CA ASN A 30 2.09 -1.18 13.04
C ASN A 30 1.43 -2.56 13.11
N LEU A 31 2.07 -3.47 13.86
CA LEU A 31 1.63 -4.86 13.98
C LEU A 31 0.16 -5.01 14.42
N PRO A 32 -0.35 -4.30 15.44
CA PRO A 32 -1.75 -4.43 15.85
C PRO A 32 -2.75 -4.09 14.73
N ALA A 33 -2.46 -3.04 13.95
CA ALA A 33 -3.29 -2.67 12.80
C ALA A 33 -3.23 -3.75 11.71
N LEU A 34 -2.04 -4.27 11.41
CA LEU A 34 -1.88 -5.36 10.44
C LEU A 34 -2.64 -6.62 10.86
N GLU A 35 -2.53 -7.05 12.12
CA GLU A 35 -3.24 -8.23 12.64
C GLU A 35 -4.76 -8.10 12.49
N ALA A 36 -5.31 -6.91 12.76
CA ALA A 36 -6.71 -6.62 12.58
C ALA A 36 -7.12 -6.68 11.10
N VAL A 37 -6.37 -6.02 10.20
CA VAL A 37 -6.66 -6.06 8.76
C VAL A 37 -6.58 -7.48 8.21
N LEU A 38 -5.59 -8.28 8.64
CA LEU A 38 -5.49 -9.69 8.21
C LEU A 38 -6.69 -10.52 8.68
N ALA A 39 -7.30 -10.21 9.82
CA ALA A 39 -8.53 -10.86 10.26
C ALA A 39 -9.71 -10.54 9.32
N ASP A 40 -9.86 -9.28 8.91
CA ASP A 40 -10.88 -8.86 7.96
C ASP A 40 -10.64 -9.44 6.55
N VAL A 41 -9.41 -9.38 6.05
CA VAL A 41 -9.01 -9.93 4.75
C VAL A 41 -9.32 -11.43 4.64
N ARG A 42 -9.11 -12.21 5.71
CA ARG A 42 -9.48 -13.64 5.74
C ARG A 42 -10.97 -13.87 5.51
N SER A 43 -11.82 -12.97 6.02
CA SER A 43 -13.27 -13.07 5.84
C SER A 43 -13.69 -12.76 4.39
N GLU A 44 -12.95 -11.88 3.74
CA GLU A 44 -13.16 -11.53 2.35
C GLU A 44 -12.77 -12.69 1.42
N ARG A 45 -11.68 -13.42 1.69
CA ARG A 45 -11.15 -14.48 0.81
C ARG A 45 -10.70 -13.93 -0.56
N PRO A 46 -9.73 -13.01 -0.61
CA PRO A 46 -9.13 -12.60 -1.88
C PRO A 46 -8.37 -13.77 -2.52
N ASP A 47 -8.19 -13.72 -3.83
CA ASP A 47 -7.29 -14.61 -4.55
C ASP A 47 -5.83 -14.25 -4.29
N VAL A 48 -5.55 -12.95 -4.07
CA VAL A 48 -4.21 -12.43 -3.80
C VAL A 48 -4.25 -11.45 -2.63
N LEU A 49 -3.33 -11.65 -1.68
CA LEU A 49 -2.95 -10.65 -0.69
C LEU A 49 -1.68 -9.94 -1.15
N LEU A 50 -1.77 -8.64 -1.42
CA LEU A 50 -0.66 -7.82 -1.85
C LEU A 50 -0.24 -6.87 -0.72
N PHE A 51 1.07 -6.79 -0.47
CA PHE A 51 1.71 -5.75 0.31
C PHE A 51 2.39 -4.74 -0.63
N GLY A 52 1.90 -3.51 -0.56
CA GLY A 52 2.20 -2.38 -1.44
C GLY A 52 3.45 -1.56 -1.10
N GLY A 53 4.31 -2.07 -0.24
CA GLY A 53 5.50 -1.37 0.26
C GLY A 53 5.31 -0.72 1.63
N ASP A 54 6.41 -0.21 2.16
CA ASP A 54 6.54 0.44 3.48
C ASP A 54 6.02 -0.45 4.61
N ILE A 55 6.62 -1.63 4.70
CA ILE A 55 6.14 -2.72 5.55
C ILE A 55 6.56 -2.49 7.01
N VAL A 56 7.81 -2.09 7.24
CA VAL A 56 8.46 -2.20 8.56
C VAL A 56 8.96 -0.88 9.15
N SER A 57 8.72 0.25 8.49
CA SER A 57 9.25 1.57 8.88
C SER A 57 8.50 2.20 10.07
N GLY A 58 8.45 1.50 11.20
CA GLY A 58 7.87 1.99 12.45
C GLY A 58 8.07 1.05 13.65
N PRO A 59 7.17 1.05 14.66
CA PRO A 59 7.52 0.60 16.02
C PRO A 59 7.78 -0.90 16.21
N LEU A 60 7.18 -1.78 15.41
CA LEU A 60 7.28 -3.25 15.59
C LEU A 60 7.83 -3.92 14.31
N PRO A 61 9.02 -3.54 13.83
CA PRO A 61 9.52 -3.89 12.51
C PRO A 61 9.77 -5.40 12.36
N LYS A 62 10.40 -6.00 13.38
CA LYS A 62 10.78 -7.41 13.39
C LYS A 62 9.56 -8.32 13.38
N GLN A 63 8.63 -8.08 14.30
CA GLN A 63 7.40 -8.86 14.43
C GLN A 63 6.50 -8.70 13.21
N THR A 64 6.41 -7.49 12.65
CA THR A 64 5.68 -7.24 11.41
C THR A 64 6.29 -8.03 10.25
N LEU A 65 7.62 -8.00 10.11
CA LEU A 65 8.30 -8.75 9.05
C LEU A 65 8.12 -10.27 9.19
N GLU A 66 8.23 -10.79 10.42
CA GLU A 66 8.00 -12.20 10.72
C GLU A 66 6.57 -12.62 10.35
N LEU A 67 5.57 -11.80 10.71
CA LEU A 67 4.18 -12.04 10.37
C LEU A 67 3.97 -12.05 8.86
N VAL A 68 4.38 -11.01 8.13
CA VAL A 68 4.11 -10.95 6.69
C VAL A 68 4.83 -12.07 5.92
N ARG A 69 6.04 -12.45 6.33
CA ARG A 69 6.78 -13.55 5.70
C ARG A 69 6.19 -14.93 5.98
N SER A 70 5.34 -15.05 7.00
CA SER A 70 4.59 -16.28 7.28
C SER A 70 3.35 -16.46 6.38
N LEU A 71 2.95 -15.41 5.66
CA LEU A 71 1.76 -15.43 4.81
C LEU A 71 2.07 -16.07 3.44
N GLU A 72 1.78 -17.35 3.33
CA GLU A 72 1.97 -18.09 2.08
C GLU A 72 1.16 -17.50 0.93
N GLY A 73 1.82 -17.31 -0.23
CA GLY A 73 1.18 -16.80 -1.44
C GLY A 73 0.95 -15.28 -1.46
N ALA A 74 1.35 -14.55 -0.42
CA ALA A 74 1.33 -13.09 -0.46
C ALA A 74 2.34 -12.55 -1.49
N VAL A 75 1.94 -11.46 -2.15
CA VAL A 75 2.77 -10.71 -3.10
C VAL A 75 3.29 -9.46 -2.39
N PHE A 76 4.53 -9.08 -2.69
CA PHE A 76 5.20 -7.95 -2.07
C PHE A 76 5.80 -7.07 -3.16
N ILE A 77 5.56 -5.76 -3.08
CA ILE A 77 6.29 -4.74 -3.81
C ILE A 77 7.02 -3.84 -2.81
N ARG A 78 8.11 -3.22 -3.27
CA ARG A 78 8.97 -2.37 -2.43
C ARG A 78 8.37 -0.98 -2.29
N GLY A 79 8.42 -0.43 -1.07
CA GLY A 79 8.22 0.99 -0.79
C GLY A 79 9.52 1.75 -0.52
N ASN A 80 9.45 3.08 -0.46
CA ASN A 80 10.65 3.90 -0.28
C ASN A 80 11.25 3.77 1.12
N ALA A 81 10.44 3.48 2.15
CA ALA A 81 10.89 3.27 3.52
C ALA A 81 11.32 1.83 3.80
N ASP A 82 11.13 0.89 2.87
CA ASP A 82 11.74 -0.44 2.93
C ASP A 82 13.25 -0.40 2.64
N VAL A 83 13.75 0.71 2.07
CA VAL A 83 15.18 0.96 1.84
C VAL A 83 15.80 1.60 3.08
N LEU A 84 16.26 0.76 4.01
CA LEU A 84 16.73 1.18 5.34
C LEU A 84 18.15 1.77 5.35
N SER A 85 19.06 1.24 4.54
CA SER A 85 20.50 1.60 4.63
C SER A 85 20.87 2.92 3.92
N THR A 86 19.91 3.83 3.70
CA THR A 86 20.13 5.13 3.05
C THR A 86 19.86 6.26 4.05
N PRO A 87 20.85 7.13 4.34
CA PRO A 87 20.68 8.23 5.27
C PRO A 87 19.54 9.16 4.87
N ARG A 88 18.75 9.62 5.85
CA ARG A 88 17.66 10.56 5.62
C ARG A 88 18.09 12.00 6.00
N PRO A 89 17.68 13.03 5.24
CA PRO A 89 18.06 14.41 5.55
C PRO A 89 17.55 14.92 6.90
N ASN A 90 16.37 14.44 7.33
CA ASN A 90 15.81 14.76 8.64
C ASN A 90 16.41 13.83 9.71
N PRO A 91 17.13 14.36 10.73
CA PRO A 91 17.76 13.55 11.77
C PRO A 91 16.82 12.67 12.58
N GLU A 92 15.57 13.08 12.81
CA GLU A 92 14.59 12.31 13.57
C GLU A 92 14.11 11.09 12.76
N ILE A 93 13.75 11.32 11.50
CA ILE A 93 13.40 10.25 10.55
C ILE A 93 14.58 9.27 10.40
N ASP A 94 15.79 9.80 10.26
CA ASP A 94 17.02 9.03 10.13
C ASP A 94 17.33 8.20 11.40
N ALA A 95 17.00 8.72 12.59
CA ALA A 95 17.10 7.97 13.84
C ALA A 95 16.09 6.83 13.92
N GLY A 96 14.84 7.05 13.49
CA GLY A 96 13.82 6.00 13.38
C GLY A 96 14.25 4.89 12.42
N VAL A 97 14.71 5.24 11.21
CA VAL A 97 15.20 4.28 10.21
C VAL A 97 16.37 3.45 10.74
N ARG A 98 17.36 4.07 11.37
CA ARG A 98 18.48 3.34 12.00
C ARG A 98 18.03 2.42 13.13
N TRP A 99 17.04 2.83 13.92
CA TRP A 99 16.51 1.99 14.97
C TRP A 99 15.83 0.75 14.38
N VAL A 100 15.04 0.92 13.32
CA VAL A 100 14.41 -0.18 12.57
C VAL A 100 15.48 -1.12 11.98
N GLU A 101 16.51 -0.58 11.33
CA GLU A 101 17.63 -1.34 10.79
C GLU A 101 18.31 -2.20 11.88
N ALA A 102 18.50 -1.64 13.08
CA ALA A 102 19.09 -2.36 14.21
C ALA A 102 18.23 -3.50 14.77
N GLN A 103 16.92 -3.55 14.46
CA GLN A 103 16.04 -4.66 14.85
C GLN A 103 16.07 -5.83 13.86
N LEU A 104 16.63 -5.63 12.66
CA LEU A 104 16.57 -6.59 11.57
C LEU A 104 17.94 -7.21 11.28
N GLY A 105 17.94 -8.46 10.86
CA GLY A 105 19.16 -9.13 10.38
C GLY A 105 19.50 -8.74 8.93
N GLU A 106 20.75 -8.96 8.51
CA GLU A 106 21.19 -8.67 7.14
C GLU A 106 20.33 -9.35 6.06
N GLY A 107 19.87 -10.57 6.32
CA GLY A 107 19.01 -11.30 5.38
C GLY A 107 17.61 -10.68 5.24
N GLU A 108 17.11 -10.02 6.28
CA GLU A 108 15.82 -9.32 6.29
C GLU A 108 15.92 -7.99 5.55
N ILE A 109 16.97 -7.22 5.84
CA ILE A 109 17.27 -5.97 5.13
C ILE A 109 17.48 -6.24 3.63
N ARG A 110 18.24 -7.29 3.29
CA ARG A 110 18.43 -7.70 1.89
C ARG A 110 17.10 -8.04 1.22
N TRP A 111 16.27 -8.85 1.88
CA TRP A 111 14.97 -9.23 1.35
C TRP A 111 14.08 -8.01 1.04
N LEU A 112 13.99 -7.04 1.96
CA LEU A 112 13.25 -5.78 1.75
C LEU A 112 13.80 -5.01 0.54
N SER A 113 15.13 -4.91 0.42
CA SER A 113 15.78 -4.18 -0.68
C SER A 113 15.58 -4.84 -2.05
N GLU A 114 15.38 -6.16 -2.10
CA GLU A 114 15.23 -6.96 -3.32
C GLU A 114 13.76 -7.09 -3.77
N LEU A 115 12.81 -6.57 -3.00
CA LEU A 115 11.40 -6.56 -3.39
C LEU A 115 11.22 -5.85 -4.76
N PRO A 116 10.33 -6.37 -5.63
CA PRO A 116 10.10 -5.79 -6.95
C PRO A 116 9.48 -4.39 -6.82
N PHE A 117 9.79 -3.52 -7.79
CA PHE A 117 9.24 -2.17 -7.85
C PHE A 117 7.71 -2.15 -8.05
N SER A 118 7.21 -3.12 -8.83
CA SER A 118 5.80 -3.20 -9.20
C SER A 118 5.34 -4.64 -9.35
N TRP A 119 4.01 -4.80 -9.38
CA TRP A 119 3.35 -6.04 -9.73
C TRP A 119 2.14 -5.73 -10.61
N SER A 120 1.90 -6.53 -11.64
CA SER A 120 0.74 -6.36 -12.53
C SER A 120 -0.15 -7.59 -12.46
N ALA A 121 -1.46 -7.37 -12.41
CA ALA A 121 -2.47 -8.41 -12.50
C ALA A 121 -3.72 -7.91 -13.22
N ASP A 122 -4.23 -8.75 -14.13
CA ASP A 122 -5.32 -8.41 -15.04
C ASP A 122 -5.07 -7.12 -15.83
N ASP A 123 -5.69 -6.03 -15.42
CA ASP A 123 -5.62 -4.69 -16.04
C ASP A 123 -5.31 -3.62 -14.98
N ALA A 124 -4.61 -4.04 -13.92
CA ALA A 124 -4.17 -3.20 -12.82
C ALA A 124 -2.66 -3.34 -12.59
N LEU A 125 -1.97 -2.20 -12.56
CA LEU A 125 -0.59 -2.05 -12.12
C LEU A 125 -0.58 -1.63 -10.65
N TYR A 126 0.21 -2.31 -9.83
CA TYR A 126 0.42 -1.99 -8.43
C TYR A 126 1.86 -1.50 -8.25
N VAL A 127 1.99 -0.27 -7.74
CA VAL A 127 3.26 0.40 -7.42
C VAL A 127 3.15 1.05 -6.06
N HIS A 128 4.27 1.37 -5.40
CA HIS A 128 4.22 2.01 -4.10
C HIS A 128 3.81 3.50 -4.15
N ALA A 129 4.47 4.30 -5.00
CA ALA A 129 4.18 5.73 -5.15
C ALA A 129 3.65 6.06 -6.56
N ASN A 130 4.50 5.99 -7.59
CA ASN A 130 4.05 6.11 -8.99
C ASN A 130 4.83 5.16 -9.91
N PRO A 131 4.40 4.97 -11.18
CA PRO A 131 5.03 4.02 -12.12
C PRO A 131 6.49 4.31 -12.50
N ARG A 132 7.05 5.46 -12.11
CA ARG A 132 8.39 5.91 -12.51
C ARG A 132 9.34 6.14 -11.35
N ASP A 133 8.81 6.53 -10.21
CA ASP A 133 9.56 6.92 -9.04
C ASP A 133 8.85 6.39 -7.78
N ILE A 134 9.64 5.81 -6.89
CA ILE A 134 9.17 5.24 -5.61
C ILE A 134 9.03 6.34 -4.53
N GLU A 135 9.64 7.51 -4.72
CA GLU A 135 9.64 8.60 -3.74
C GLU A 135 8.75 9.77 -4.13
N ALA A 136 8.52 10.01 -5.44
CA ALA A 136 7.75 11.18 -5.85
C ALA A 136 6.25 10.99 -5.52
N PRO A 137 5.68 11.89 -4.69
CA PRO A 137 4.36 11.69 -4.13
C PRO A 137 3.27 11.81 -5.18
N PHE A 138 2.19 11.07 -4.93
CA PHE A 138 1.07 10.91 -5.83
C PHE A 138 -0.23 11.03 -5.04
N HIS A 139 -1.05 12.05 -5.28
CA HIS A 139 -2.21 12.35 -4.44
C HIS A 139 -3.43 12.84 -5.24
N GLU A 140 -4.58 12.96 -4.58
CA GLU A 140 -5.85 13.33 -5.23
C GLU A 140 -5.79 14.69 -5.97
N TRP A 141 -4.93 15.61 -5.49
CA TRP A 141 -4.71 16.94 -6.08
C TRP A 141 -3.62 17.03 -7.15
N THR A 142 -2.91 15.94 -7.48
CA THR A 142 -1.82 15.97 -8.48
C THR A 142 -2.34 16.52 -9.83
N PRO A 143 -1.64 17.46 -10.49
CA PRO A 143 -2.06 17.98 -11.79
C PRO A 143 -2.23 16.90 -12.86
N GLU A 144 -3.23 17.03 -13.74
CA GLU A 144 -3.49 16.01 -14.76
C GLU A 144 -2.35 15.81 -15.74
N ASP A 145 -1.57 16.86 -16.01
CA ASP A 145 -0.41 16.78 -16.92
C ASP A 145 0.64 15.80 -16.37
N GLU A 146 0.88 15.80 -15.06
CA GLU A 146 1.77 14.85 -14.39
C GLU A 146 1.19 13.43 -14.41
N LEU A 147 -0.12 13.29 -14.15
CA LEU A 147 -0.82 12.00 -14.24
C LEU A 147 -0.71 11.40 -15.63
N ARG A 148 -0.89 12.21 -16.68
CA ARG A 148 -0.71 11.76 -18.07
C ARG A 148 0.73 11.34 -18.33
N GLU A 149 1.69 12.14 -17.87
CA GLU A 149 3.10 11.86 -18.06
C GLU A 149 3.48 10.51 -17.42
N TRP A 150 3.14 10.30 -16.15
CA TRP A 150 3.44 9.06 -15.44
C TRP A 150 2.69 7.85 -15.98
N GLY A 151 1.47 8.03 -16.47
CA GLY A 151 0.63 6.97 -17.03
C GLY A 151 0.90 6.62 -18.49
N GLN A 152 1.70 7.41 -19.23
CA GLN A 152 1.81 7.29 -20.69
C GLN A 152 2.35 5.92 -21.15
N ASP A 153 3.24 5.31 -20.37
CA ASP A 153 3.93 4.06 -20.70
C ASP A 153 3.34 2.84 -19.95
N VAL A 154 2.29 3.06 -19.15
CA VAL A 154 1.60 2.00 -18.42
C VAL A 154 0.60 1.32 -19.34
N ALA A 155 0.63 -0.01 -19.42
CA ALA A 155 -0.31 -0.76 -20.26
C ALA A 155 -1.71 -0.84 -19.63
N GLU A 156 -1.74 -1.07 -18.32
CA GLU A 156 -2.92 -1.29 -17.49
C GLU A 156 -3.79 -0.04 -17.37
N THR A 157 -5.11 -0.22 -17.35
CA THR A 157 -6.05 0.91 -17.20
C THR A 157 -6.19 1.37 -15.75
N SER A 158 -5.86 0.52 -14.77
CA SER A 158 -5.86 0.87 -13.35
C SER A 158 -4.46 0.91 -12.78
N ILE A 159 -4.16 1.90 -11.94
CA ILE A 159 -2.89 2.07 -11.24
C ILE A 159 -3.20 2.24 -9.75
N VAL A 160 -2.76 1.29 -8.94
CA VAL A 160 -2.98 1.25 -7.49
C VAL A 160 -1.69 1.60 -6.77
N THR A 161 -1.79 2.46 -5.77
CA THR A 161 -0.67 3.07 -5.06
C THR A 161 -0.98 3.34 -3.59
N GLY A 162 0.05 3.57 -2.80
CA GLY A 162 0.01 3.97 -1.39
C GLY A 162 0.78 5.28 -1.22
N HIS A 163 1.81 5.29 -0.37
CA HIS A 163 2.82 6.33 -0.18
C HIS A 163 2.32 7.66 0.41
N VAL A 164 1.14 8.13 0.01
CA VAL A 164 0.48 9.33 0.56
C VAL A 164 -0.55 9.00 1.64
N HIS A 165 -0.74 7.71 1.94
CA HIS A 165 -1.53 7.19 3.07
C HIS A 165 -3.03 7.56 3.08
N MET A 166 -3.56 7.98 1.94
CA MET A 166 -4.95 8.42 1.75
C MET A 166 -5.69 7.49 0.80
N GLN A 167 -6.99 7.26 1.04
CA GLN A 167 -7.87 6.61 0.08
C GLN A 167 -8.47 7.61 -0.90
N TRP A 168 -8.30 7.35 -2.19
CA TRP A 168 -8.84 8.20 -3.24
C TRP A 168 -8.86 7.48 -4.60
N ASP A 169 -9.75 7.91 -5.50
CA ASP A 169 -9.98 7.28 -6.80
C ASP A 169 -10.23 8.37 -7.86
N ARG A 170 -9.35 8.46 -8.85
CA ARG A 170 -9.41 9.49 -9.89
C ARG A 170 -9.14 8.88 -11.26
N THR A 171 -9.90 9.29 -12.26
CA THR A 171 -9.65 8.90 -13.65
C THR A 171 -9.19 10.09 -14.49
N VAL A 172 -8.08 9.93 -15.21
CA VAL A 172 -7.53 10.91 -16.16
C VAL A 172 -7.20 10.18 -17.46
N ASP A 173 -7.75 10.65 -18.57
CA ASP A 173 -7.52 10.10 -19.92
C ASP A 173 -7.66 8.57 -20.03
N GLY A 174 -8.63 8.01 -19.32
CA GLY A 174 -8.91 6.57 -19.33
C GLY A 174 -7.97 5.73 -18.46
N LYS A 175 -7.03 6.35 -17.73
CA LYS A 175 -6.27 5.73 -16.64
C LYS A 175 -6.96 6.05 -15.31
N ARG A 176 -7.31 5.01 -14.55
CA ARG A 176 -7.83 5.10 -13.19
C ARG A 176 -6.69 4.97 -12.21
N TRP A 177 -6.58 5.93 -11.31
CA TRP A 177 -5.55 6.03 -10.30
C TRP A 177 -6.18 5.91 -8.92
N ILE A 178 -5.61 5.04 -8.09
CA ILE A 178 -6.22 4.61 -6.83
C ILE A 178 -5.18 4.68 -5.72
N GLY A 179 -5.40 5.53 -4.72
CA GLY A 179 -4.71 5.45 -3.44
C GLY A 179 -5.42 4.43 -2.54
N ALA A 180 -4.72 3.39 -2.10
CA ALA A 180 -5.30 2.31 -1.29
C ALA A 180 -5.51 2.69 0.20
N GLY A 181 -4.95 3.83 0.63
CA GLY A 181 -4.83 4.21 2.03
C GLY A 181 -3.59 3.59 2.68
N SER A 182 -3.48 3.75 3.99
CA SER A 182 -2.41 3.16 4.80
C SER A 182 -2.98 2.28 5.90
N VAL A 183 -2.37 1.11 6.07
CA VAL A 183 -2.70 0.19 7.17
C VAL A 183 -2.20 0.74 8.50
N GLY A 184 -1.00 1.32 8.54
CA GLY A 184 -0.31 1.64 9.79
C GLY A 184 -0.20 3.11 10.16
N MET A 185 -0.31 4.01 9.19
CA MET A 185 -0.17 5.47 9.33
C MET A 185 -1.17 6.25 8.44
N PRO A 186 -2.48 6.01 8.52
CA PRO A 186 -3.44 6.64 7.61
C PRO A 186 -3.57 8.14 7.83
N TYR A 187 -3.83 8.86 6.74
CA TYR A 187 -4.23 10.26 6.76
C TYR A 187 -5.70 10.35 6.36
N GLU A 188 -6.58 10.27 7.35
CA GLU A 188 -8.02 10.15 7.16
C GLU A 188 -8.79 10.88 8.26
N GLU A 189 -10.11 11.03 8.09
CA GLU A 189 -10.95 11.75 9.07
C GLU A 189 -11.19 10.96 10.36
N THR A 190 -10.87 9.66 10.39
CA THR A 190 -11.15 8.80 11.54
C THR A 190 -10.03 7.76 11.70
N PRO A 191 -9.52 7.54 12.92
CA PRO A 191 -8.52 6.49 13.15
C PRO A 191 -9.04 5.10 12.75
N GLY A 192 -8.16 4.25 12.24
CA GLY A 192 -8.47 2.92 11.74
C GLY A 192 -7.34 2.41 10.87
N ALA A 193 -7.47 1.23 10.27
CA ALA A 193 -6.52 0.74 9.28
C ALA A 193 -7.18 0.70 7.90
N TYR A 194 -6.59 1.36 6.91
CA TYR A 194 -7.20 1.57 5.60
C TYR A 194 -6.52 0.71 4.53
N TRP A 195 -7.33 0.05 3.70
CA TRP A 195 -6.85 -0.83 2.64
C TRP A 195 -7.87 -0.93 1.50
N ALA A 196 -7.47 -1.45 0.34
CA ALA A 196 -8.34 -1.56 -0.82
C ALA A 196 -8.59 -3.01 -1.22
N LEU A 197 -9.83 -3.31 -1.60
CA LEU A 197 -10.18 -4.56 -2.25
C LEU A 197 -10.53 -4.28 -3.71
N LEU A 198 -9.77 -4.87 -4.63
CA LEU A 198 -10.06 -4.84 -6.07
C LEU A 198 -10.65 -6.19 -6.49
N ASP A 199 -11.84 -6.16 -7.10
CA ASP A 199 -12.57 -7.35 -7.52
C ASP A 199 -13.21 -7.10 -8.89
N ASP A 200 -12.71 -7.76 -9.93
CA ASP A 200 -13.19 -7.58 -11.32
C ASP A 200 -13.20 -6.11 -11.78
N GLY A 201 -12.17 -5.34 -11.41
CA GLY A 201 -12.05 -3.91 -11.70
C GLY A 201 -12.95 -3.01 -10.84
N ARG A 202 -13.82 -3.57 -10.01
CA ARG A 202 -14.51 -2.84 -8.95
C ARG A 202 -13.54 -2.58 -7.81
N LEU A 203 -13.58 -1.35 -7.28
CA LEU A 203 -12.84 -0.95 -6.10
C LEU A 203 -13.81 -0.84 -4.93
N ASP A 204 -13.50 -1.50 -3.83
CA ASP A 204 -14.14 -1.28 -2.55
C ASP A 204 -13.07 -0.83 -1.56
N PHE A 205 -13.14 0.44 -1.13
CA PHE A 205 -12.32 0.94 -0.04
C PHE A 205 -12.76 0.32 1.28
N ARG A 206 -11.79 -0.15 2.05
CA ARG A 206 -11.99 -0.80 3.34
C ARG A 206 -11.31 0.00 4.45
N ARG A 207 -11.97 -0.01 5.60
CA ARG A 207 -11.42 0.44 6.88
C ARG A 207 -11.69 -0.65 7.90
N THR A 208 -10.65 -1.04 8.62
CA THR A 208 -10.72 -2.00 9.71
C THR A 208 -10.61 -1.25 11.04
N ASP A 209 -11.61 -1.42 11.90
CA ASP A 209 -11.54 -0.98 13.29
C ASP A 209 -10.70 -1.95 14.11
N TYR A 210 -9.95 -1.41 15.06
CA TYR A 210 -9.19 -2.19 16.04
C TYR A 210 -9.12 -1.45 17.37
N ASP A 211 -8.71 -2.15 18.44
CA ASP A 211 -8.57 -1.54 19.77
C ASP A 211 -7.35 -0.60 19.79
N LEU A 212 -7.63 0.70 19.58
CA LEU A 212 -6.61 1.74 19.47
C LEU A 212 -5.83 1.93 20.77
N GLU A 213 -6.47 1.79 21.93
CA GLU A 213 -5.82 1.94 23.23
C GLU A 213 -4.86 0.79 23.49
N SER A 214 -5.31 -0.45 23.23
CA SER A 214 -4.44 -1.63 23.32
C SER A 214 -3.28 -1.56 22.32
N ALA A 215 -3.54 -1.12 21.08
CA ALA A 215 -2.51 -0.95 20.06
C ALA A 215 -1.48 0.12 20.45
N ALA A 216 -1.94 1.27 20.95
CA ALA A 216 -1.08 2.34 21.45
C ALA A 216 -0.20 1.84 22.61
N ALA A 217 -0.76 1.06 23.53
CA ALA A 217 0.02 0.47 24.63
C ALA A 217 1.14 -0.47 24.12
N VAL A 218 0.88 -1.25 23.06
CA VAL A 218 1.90 -2.09 22.42
C VAL A 218 2.97 -1.24 21.75
N VAL A 219 2.58 -0.19 21.02
CA VAL A 219 3.51 0.76 20.39
C VAL A 219 4.41 1.44 21.42
N LEU A 220 3.84 1.95 22.52
CA LEU A 220 4.58 2.61 23.59
C LEU A 220 5.58 1.67 24.28
N ALA A 221 5.30 0.37 24.30
CA ALA A 221 6.18 -0.64 24.88
C ALA A 221 7.31 -1.11 23.93
N SER A 222 7.36 -0.65 22.68
CA SER A 222 8.30 -1.17 21.67
C SER A 222 9.75 -0.71 21.86
N GLY A 223 9.97 0.41 22.57
CA GLY A 223 11.27 1.05 22.67
C GLY A 223 11.68 1.85 21.42
N HIS A 224 10.77 2.04 20.46
CA HIS A 224 10.98 2.91 19.30
C HIS A 224 11.20 4.37 19.76
N PRO A 225 12.18 5.12 19.23
CA PRO A 225 12.48 6.48 19.67
C PRO A 225 11.32 7.46 19.53
N GLN A 226 10.41 7.19 18.58
CA GLN A 226 9.20 7.97 18.31
C GLN A 226 7.93 7.22 18.74
N ALA A 227 8.00 6.28 19.70
CA ALA A 227 6.85 5.48 20.10
C ALA A 227 5.67 6.36 20.59
N ASP A 228 5.94 7.40 21.38
CA ASP A 228 4.91 8.34 21.84
C ASP A 228 4.21 9.05 20.68
N GLU A 229 4.99 9.64 19.76
CA GLU A 229 4.47 10.32 18.57
C GLU A 229 3.69 9.36 17.66
N PHE A 230 4.21 8.15 17.45
CA PHE A 230 3.53 7.15 16.63
C PHE A 230 2.19 6.74 17.24
N ALA A 231 2.14 6.49 18.55
CA ALA A 231 0.91 6.14 19.25
C ALA A 231 -0.11 7.31 19.22
N SER A 232 0.33 8.54 19.45
CA SER A 232 -0.58 9.68 19.51
C SER A 232 -1.07 10.14 18.14
N GLU A 233 -0.22 10.14 17.12
CA GLU A 233 -0.52 10.74 15.80
C GLU A 233 -0.79 9.72 14.69
N ASN A 234 -0.60 8.40 14.90
CA ASN A 234 -0.92 7.39 13.88
C ASN A 234 -1.86 6.27 14.37
N VAL A 235 -2.16 6.21 15.67
CA VAL A 235 -3.02 5.17 16.26
C VAL A 235 -4.24 5.79 16.95
N LEU A 236 -4.03 6.58 18.01
CA LEU A 236 -5.13 7.15 18.80
C LEU A 236 -5.84 8.30 18.08
N ARG A 237 -5.07 9.08 17.33
CA ARG A 237 -5.52 10.10 16.39
C ARG A 237 -4.78 9.86 15.09
N VAL A 238 -5.36 10.33 13.99
CA VAL A 238 -4.71 10.37 12.68
C VAL A 238 -4.90 11.78 12.09
N PRO A 239 -3.94 12.31 11.31
CA PRO A 239 -4.12 13.55 10.58
C PRO A 239 -5.27 13.42 9.59
N SER A 240 -6.14 14.43 9.53
CA SER A 240 -7.10 14.55 8.43
C SER A 240 -6.37 14.75 7.10
N ARG A 241 -7.06 14.48 5.98
CA ARG A 241 -6.49 14.71 4.64
C ARG A 241 -6.11 16.18 4.42
N ALA A 242 -6.88 17.10 5.01
CA ALA A 242 -6.59 18.53 4.96
C ALA A 242 -5.33 18.90 5.75
N GLU A 243 -5.11 18.30 6.92
CA GLU A 243 -3.90 18.49 7.72
C GLU A 243 -2.68 17.91 7.02
N ALA A 244 -2.79 16.69 6.49
CA ALA A 244 -1.72 16.07 5.71
C ALA A 244 -1.35 16.93 4.49
N ARG A 245 -2.35 17.39 3.73
CA ARG A 245 -2.13 18.33 2.63
C ARG A 245 -1.38 19.58 3.04
N ALA A 246 -1.79 20.21 4.14
CA ALA A 246 -1.13 21.41 4.64
C ALA A 246 0.32 21.14 5.09
N ALA A 247 0.57 19.98 5.70
CA ALA A 247 1.89 19.59 6.20
C ALA A 247 2.88 19.26 5.08
N PHE A 248 2.43 18.55 4.04
CA PHE A 248 3.29 18.09 2.94
C PHE A 248 3.31 19.02 1.72
N GLY A 249 2.46 20.05 1.70
CA GLY A 249 2.45 21.05 0.63
C GLY A 249 1.84 20.56 -0.68
N PHE A 250 0.84 19.68 -0.62
CA PHE A 250 0.10 19.15 -1.78
C PHE A 250 -0.90 20.16 -2.40
#